data_AF-A0A554P8S1-F1
#
_entry.id   AF-A0A554P8S1-F1
#
_cell.length_a   1.000
_cell.length_b   1.000
_cell.length_c   1.000
_cell.angle_alpha   90.00
_cell.angle_beta   90.00
_cell.angle_gamma   90.00
#
_symmetry.space_group_name_H-M   'P 1'
#
loop_
_entity.id
_entity.type
_entity.pdbx_description
1 polymer ?
#
loop_
_entity_poly.entity_id
_entity_poly.type
_entity_poly.pdbx_seq_one_letter_code
_entity_poly.pdbx_strand_id
1 'polypeptide(L)'
;MDYIIGGNHYSASYQDLREEHARFAGMTDKRFLKELPAALHFAVFVCWFKELPSSQVLSDEGIVHQLAHLIHLRGEPLVMTRLGEIRELFSKQLQLAA
;
A
#
# COMPACT_ATOMS: atom_id res chain seq x y z
N MET A 1 -14.75 10.45 4.35
CA MET A 1 -15.27 9.47 5.31
C MET A 1 -14.87 9.94 6.69
N ASP A 2 -15.85 10.09 7.57
CA ASP A 2 -15.59 10.42 8.97
C ASP A 2 -15.77 9.16 9.82
N TYR A 3 -14.88 8.96 10.78
CA TYR A 3 -14.91 7.80 11.66
C TYR A 3 -14.41 8.14 13.06
N ILE A 4 -14.80 7.33 14.05
CA ILE A 4 -14.48 7.55 15.47
C ILE A 4 -13.69 6.37 16.02
N ILE A 5 -12.56 6.65 16.67
CA ILE A 5 -11.76 5.65 17.40
C ILE A 5 -11.51 6.18 18.81
N GLY A 6 -11.96 5.46 19.84
CA GLY A 6 -11.72 5.83 21.24
C GLY A 6 -12.25 7.21 21.63
N GLY A 7 -13.31 7.70 20.97
CA GLY A 7 -13.89 9.04 21.18
C GLY A 7 -13.23 10.16 20.36
N ASN A 8 -12.17 9.87 19.61
CA ASN A 8 -11.55 10.82 18.70
C ASN A 8 -12.18 10.77 17.31
N HIS A 9 -12.39 11.93 16.70
CA HIS A 9 -12.92 12.06 15.35
C HIS A 9 -11.79 12.17 14.32
N TYR A 10 -11.91 11.39 13.25
CA TYR A 10 -10.99 11.39 12.14
C TYR A 10 -11.77 11.59 10.84
N SER A 11 -11.12 12.22 9.86
CA SER A 11 -11.65 12.34 8.51
C SER A 11 -10.61 11.88 7.50
N ALA A 12 -11.10 11.28 6.41
CA ALA A 12 -10.30 10.88 5.27
C ALA A 12 -10.96 11.36 3.97
N SER A 13 -10.19 12.08 3.15
CA SER A 13 -10.62 12.55 1.83
C SER A 13 -10.36 11.46 0.80
N TYR A 14 -11.42 11.02 0.11
CA TYR A 14 -11.29 10.04 -0.97
C TYR A 14 -10.45 10.59 -2.14
N GLN A 15 -10.54 11.91 -2.37
CA GLN A 15 -9.73 12.59 -3.37
C GLN A 15 -8.24 12.54 -3.01
N ASP A 16 -7.89 12.82 -1.75
CA ASP A 16 -6.48 12.79 -1.31
C ASP A 16 -5.90 11.39 -1.41
N LEU A 17 -6.70 10.35 -1.07
CA LEU A 17 -6.28 8.96 -1.22
C LEU A 17 -6.03 8.59 -2.69
N ARG A 18 -6.83 9.12 -3.62
CA ARG A 18 -6.61 8.93 -5.07
C ARG A 18 -5.34 9.60 -5.55
N GLU A 19 -5.09 10.83 -5.14
CA GLU A 19 -3.90 11.58 -5.51
C GLU A 19 -2.64 10.90 -4.97
N GLU A 20 -2.70 10.40 -3.73
CA GLU A 20 -1.61 9.67 -3.10
C GLU A 20 -1.37 8.29 -3.78
N HIS A 21 -2.44 7.57 -4.16
CA HIS A 21 -2.32 6.37 -4.97
C HIS A 21 -1.60 6.66 -6.30
N ALA A 22 -2.06 7.68 -7.03
CA ALA A 22 -1.49 8.08 -8.31
C ALA A 22 -0.01 8.48 -8.17
N ARG A 23 0.33 9.16 -7.07
CA ARG A 23 1.72 9.53 -6.73
C ARG A 23 2.60 8.28 -6.61
N PHE A 24 2.21 7.27 -5.84
CA PHE A 24 2.97 6.03 -5.68
C PHE A 24 3.03 5.19 -6.97
N ALA A 25 1.90 5.08 -7.68
CA ALA A 25 1.81 4.34 -8.94
C ALA A 25 2.72 4.93 -10.02
N GLY A 26 2.84 6.26 -10.06
CA GLY A 26 3.70 6.98 -11.01
C GLY A 26 5.19 7.03 -10.66
N MET A 27 5.61 6.52 -9.49
CA MET A 27 7.03 6.52 -9.13
C MET A 27 7.87 5.58 -9.99
N THR A 28 9.15 5.90 -10.12
CA THR A 28 10.15 4.90 -10.54
C THR A 28 10.41 3.92 -9.40
N ASP A 29 10.87 2.71 -9.73
CA ASP A 29 11.25 1.69 -8.74
C ASP A 29 12.22 2.23 -7.69
N LYS A 30 13.25 2.97 -8.14
CA LYS A 30 14.23 3.59 -7.24
C LYS A 30 13.59 4.55 -6.25
N ARG A 31 12.59 5.34 -6.68
CA ARG A 31 11.89 6.28 -5.80
C ARG A 31 10.93 5.54 -4.87
N PHE A 32 10.18 4.57 -5.38
CA PHE A 32 9.27 3.76 -4.59
C PHE A 32 9.99 3.01 -3.47
N LEU A 33 11.13 2.38 -3.77
CA LEU A 33 11.96 1.70 -2.77
C LEU A 33 12.44 2.63 -1.65
N LYS A 34 12.65 3.93 -1.93
CA LYS A 34 13.00 4.93 -0.91
C LYS A 34 11.82 5.33 -0.04
N GLU A 35 10.60 5.13 -0.51
CA GLU A 35 9.35 5.52 0.17
C GLU A 35 8.56 4.31 0.69
N LEU A 36 9.14 3.11 0.74
CA LEU A 36 8.44 1.90 1.17
C LEU A 36 7.69 2.04 2.50
N PRO A 37 8.24 2.66 3.57
CA PRO A 37 7.48 2.85 4.81
C PRO A 37 6.19 3.67 4.61
N ALA A 38 6.24 4.71 3.76
CA ALA A 38 5.07 5.52 3.42
C ALA A 38 4.08 4.74 2.54
N ALA A 39 4.58 3.98 1.56
CA ALA A 39 3.75 3.11 0.72
C ALA A 39 3.05 2.02 1.54
N LEU A 40 3.74 1.43 2.52
CA LEU A 40 3.18 0.46 3.46
C LEU A 40 2.08 1.10 4.32
N HIS A 41 2.34 2.27 4.90
CA HIS A 41 1.34 2.98 5.69
C HIS A 41 0.08 3.30 4.87
N PHE A 42 0.27 3.81 3.64
CA PHE A 42 -0.83 4.04 2.71
C PHE A 42 -1.59 2.76 2.40
N ALA A 43 -0.89 1.65 2.09
CA ALA A 43 -1.51 0.37 1.78
C ALA A 43 -2.36 -0.16 2.93
N VAL A 44 -1.86 -0.09 4.17
CA VAL A 44 -2.62 -0.51 5.36
C VAL A 44 -3.92 0.30 5.47
N PHE A 45 -3.83 1.62 5.34
CA PHE A 45 -5.00 2.48 5.44
C PHE A 45 -6.02 2.21 4.34
N VAL A 46 -5.58 2.09 3.08
CA VAL A 46 -6.49 1.81 1.95
C VAL A 46 -7.09 0.41 2.02
N CYS A 47 -6.34 -0.60 2.47
CA CYS A 47 -6.88 -1.95 2.69
C CYS A 47 -8.00 -1.94 3.73
N TRP A 48 -7.81 -1.22 4.84
CA TRP A 48 -8.85 -1.03 5.85
C TRP A 48 -10.04 -0.26 5.28
N PHE A 49 -9.80 0.86 4.60
CA PHE A 49 -10.83 1.70 3.99
C PHE A 49 -11.69 0.96 2.97
N LYS A 50 -11.08 0.07 2.18
CA LYS A 50 -11.75 -0.76 1.17
C LYS A 50 -12.31 -2.08 1.75
N GLU A 51 -12.16 -2.31 3.05
CA GLU A 51 -12.56 -3.55 3.74
C GLU A 51 -12.02 -4.82 3.05
N LEU A 52 -10.76 -4.77 2.59
CA LEU A 52 -10.16 -5.91 1.89
C LEU A 52 -10.01 -7.13 2.81
N PRO A 53 -10.29 -8.35 2.33
CA PRO A 53 -10.12 -9.56 3.12
C PRO A 53 -8.68 -9.73 3.61
N SER A 54 -8.49 -10.13 4.86
CA SER A 54 -7.15 -10.32 5.44
C SER A 54 -6.27 -11.29 4.65
N SER A 55 -6.86 -12.27 3.95
CA SER A 55 -6.14 -13.18 3.06
C SER A 55 -5.47 -12.48 1.87
N GLN A 56 -6.00 -11.34 1.40
CA GLN A 56 -5.40 -10.53 0.34
C GLN A 56 -4.44 -9.46 0.87
N VAL A 57 -4.42 -9.23 2.18
CA VAL A 57 -3.65 -8.16 2.82
C VAL A 57 -2.44 -8.71 3.54
N LEU A 58 -2.63 -9.74 4.38
CA LEU A 58 -1.67 -10.21 5.38
C LEU A 58 -1.04 -11.59 5.08
N SER A 59 -1.62 -12.36 4.16
CA SER A 59 -1.02 -13.64 3.73
C SER A 59 0.35 -13.40 3.10
N ASP A 60 1.11 -14.47 2.89
CA ASP A 60 2.41 -14.41 2.22
C ASP A 60 2.32 -13.86 0.79
N GLU A 61 1.13 -13.75 0.18
CA GLU A 61 0.91 -13.10 -1.12
C GLU A 61 0.23 -11.73 -0.99
N GLY A 62 -0.17 -11.35 0.22
CA GLY A 62 -0.90 -10.12 0.49
C GLY A 62 -0.02 -8.87 0.37
N ILE A 63 -0.63 -7.78 -0.07
CA ILE A 63 0.12 -6.57 -0.40
C ILE A 63 0.89 -5.98 0.79
N VAL A 64 0.32 -5.99 1.99
CA VAL A 64 0.99 -5.46 3.19
C VAL A 64 2.19 -6.35 3.55
N HIS A 65 2.04 -7.67 3.42
CA HIS A 65 3.14 -8.61 3.64
C HIS A 65 4.28 -8.39 2.63
N GLN A 66 3.95 -8.28 1.35
CA GLN A 66 4.95 -8.08 0.29
C GLN A 66 5.72 -6.76 0.45
N LEU A 67 5.04 -5.67 0.84
CA LEU A 67 5.69 -4.40 1.17
C LEU A 67 6.58 -4.52 2.42
N ALA A 68 6.15 -5.25 3.44
CA ALA A 68 6.96 -5.51 4.63
C ALA A 68 8.23 -6.31 4.29
N HIS A 69 8.14 -7.30 3.38
CA HIS A 69 9.32 -8.01 2.88
C HIS A 69 10.29 -7.08 2.14
N LEU A 70 9.81 -6.17 1.31
CA LEU A 70 10.68 -5.19 0.63
C LEU A 70 11.45 -4.29 1.62
N ILE A 71 10.88 -4.02 2.79
CA ILE A 71 11.52 -3.26 3.87
C ILE A 71 12.49 -4.14 4.66
N HIS A 72 12.03 -5.30 5.13
CA HIS A 72 12.77 -6.19 6.02
C HIS A 72 13.95 -6.88 5.33
N LEU A 73 13.77 -7.31 4.08
CA LEU A 73 14.72 -8.08 3.28
C LEU A 73 15.39 -7.21 2.21
N ARG A 74 15.67 -5.95 2.56
CA ARG A 74 16.14 -4.95 1.60
C ARG A 74 17.44 -5.38 0.93
N GLY A 75 17.37 -5.58 -0.38
CA GLY A 75 18.52 -5.96 -1.22
C GLY A 75 18.63 -7.47 -1.47
N GLU A 76 17.78 -8.29 -0.86
CA GLU A 76 17.70 -9.71 -1.16
C GLU A 76 17.26 -9.93 -2.62
N PRO A 77 18.06 -10.63 -3.46
CA PRO A 77 17.78 -10.79 -4.88
C PRO A 77 16.41 -11.38 -5.17
N LEU A 78 15.98 -12.38 -4.38
CA LEU A 78 14.69 -13.05 -4.55
C LEU A 78 13.52 -12.07 -4.40
N VAL A 79 13.57 -11.17 -3.42
CA VAL A 79 12.52 -10.16 -3.21
C VAL A 79 12.57 -9.10 -4.31
N MET A 80 13.79 -8.66 -4.67
CA MET A 80 13.97 -7.62 -5.70
C MET A 80 13.56 -8.07 -7.09
N THR A 81 13.67 -9.36 -7.43
CA THR A 81 13.19 -9.90 -8.71
C THR A 81 11.67 -9.79 -8.87
N ARG A 82 10.93 -9.72 -7.76
CA ARG A 82 9.47 -9.61 -7.73
C ARG A 82 8.96 -8.18 -7.59
N LEU A 83 9.84 -7.17 -7.57
CA LEU A 83 9.45 -5.78 -7.36
C LEU A 83 8.39 -5.31 -8.36
N GLY A 84 8.50 -5.70 -9.63
CA GLY A 84 7.52 -5.38 -10.66
C GLY A 84 6.12 -5.92 -10.33
N GLU A 85 6.03 -7.20 -9.96
CA GLU A 85 4.78 -7.87 -9.55
C GLU A 85 4.16 -7.20 -8.33
N ILE A 86 4.98 -6.89 -7.31
CA ILE A 86 4.50 -6.25 -6.08
C ILE A 86 3.98 -4.84 -6.37
N ARG A 87 4.63 -4.08 -7.27
CA ARG A 87 4.17 -2.76 -7.70
C ARG A 87 2.87 -2.83 -8.50
N GLU A 88 2.72 -3.84 -9.34
CA GLU A 88 1.48 -4.08 -10.06
C GLU A 88 0.33 -4.44 -9.11
N LEU A 89 0.58 -5.33 -8.15
CA LEU A 89 -0.37 -5.68 -7.10
C LEU A 89 -0.79 -4.45 -6.30
N PHE A 90 0.19 -3.64 -5.85
CA PHE A 90 -0.05 -2.36 -5.19
C PHE A 90 -0.98 -1.48 -6.02
N SER A 91 -0.64 -1.27 -7.29
CA SER A 91 -1.38 -0.37 -8.18
C SER A 91 -2.83 -0.84 -8.35
N LYS A 92 -3.04 -2.12 -8.69
CA LYS A 92 -4.38 -2.67 -8.97
C LYS A 92 -5.24 -2.79 -7.70
N GLN A 93 -4.69 -3.40 -6.65
CA GLN A 93 -5.47 -3.73 -5.45
C GLN A 93 -5.84 -2.46 -4.66
N LEU A 94 -4.96 -1.46 -4.63
CA LEU A 94 -5.18 -0.21 -3.91
C LEU A 94 -5.81 0.90 -4.77
N GLN A 95 -6.11 0.63 -6.05
CA GLN A 95 -6.76 1.60 -6.93
C GLN A 95 -8.12 2.01 -6.35
N LEU A 96 -8.41 3.31 -6.43
CA LEU A 96 -9.68 3.91 -6.03
C LEU A 96 -10.45 4.29 -7.31
N ALA A 97 -11.76 4.02 -7.32
CA ALA A 97 -12.63 4.35 -8.44
C ALA A 97 -12.63 5.86 -8.78
N ALA A 98 -12.86 6.16 -10.06
CA ALA A 98 -12.88 7.51 -10.61
C ALA A 98 -14.13 8.31 -10.23
#